data_AF-A0A368FZU8-F1
#
_entry.id   AF-A0A368FZU8-F1
#
_cell.length_a   1.000
_cell.length_b   1.000
_cell.length_c   1.000
_cell.angle_alpha   90.00
_cell.angle_beta   90.00
_cell.angle_gamma   90.00
#
_symmetry.space_group_name_H-M   'P 1'
#
loop_
_entity.id
_entity.type
_entity.pdbx_description
1 polymer ?
#
loop_
_entity_poly.entity_id
_entity_poly.type
_entity_poly.pdbx_seq_one_letter_code
_entity_poly.pdbx_strand_id
1 'polypeptide(L)' 'MQLLSAVVALFVVGEIVATLDYQCWNFKSTDEIREKYVKTINNLRAKIAKNEQKCKDANCPQGKNIYKLVSF' A
#
# COMPACT_ATOMS: atom_id res chain seq x y z
N MET A 1 28.15 17.23 27.01
CA MET A 1 26.77 17.60 26.60
C MET A 1 26.56 17.68 25.09
N GLN A 2 27.49 18.22 24.29
CA GLN A 2 27.31 18.34 22.82
C GLN A 2 27.25 16.99 22.07
N LEU A 3 28.03 15.98 22.48
CA LEU A 3 28.03 14.64 21.88
C LEU A 3 26.68 13.92 22.05
N LEU A 4 26.00 14.07 23.19
CA LEU A 4 24.68 13.49 23.41
C LEU A 4 23.61 14.16 22.53
N SER A 5 23.63 15.50 22.41
CA SER A 5 22.68 16.22 21.54
C SER A 5 22.86 15.86 20.06
N ALA A 6 24.09 15.66 19.59
CA ALA A 6 24.34 15.24 18.22
C ALA A 6 23.83 13.82 17.93
N VAL A 7 23.97 12.89 18.88
CA VAL A 7 23.47 11.51 18.76
C VAL A 7 21.93 11.47 18.78
N VAL A 8 21.29 12.26 19.65
CA VAL A 8 19.83 12.37 19.69
C VAL A 8 19.29 13.00 18.40
N ALA A 9 19.94 14.04 17.88
CA ALA A 9 19.55 14.65 16.60
C ALA A 9 19.67 13.69 15.41
N LEU A 10 20.72 12.84 15.39
CA LEU A 10 20.88 11.82 14.35
C LEU A 10 19.80 10.72 14.40
N PHE A 11 19.36 10.31 15.60
CA PHE A 11 18.26 9.36 15.75
C PHE A 11 16.92 9.95 15.31
N VAL A 12 16.65 11.20 15.70
CA VAL A 12 15.39 11.88 15.33
C VAL A 12 15.33 12.15 13.83
N VAL A 13 16.44 12.50 13.17
CA VAL A 13 16.47 12.81 11.73
C VAL A 13 16.56 11.54 10.87
N GLY A 14 17.24 10.49 11.33
CA GLY A 14 17.36 9.22 10.61
C GLY A 14 16.02 8.47 10.43
N GLU A 15 15.08 8.64 11.35
CA GLU A 15 13.74 8.04 11.26
C GLU A 15 12.81 8.78 10.28
N ILE A 16 13.07 10.05 9.96
CA ILE A 16 12.20 10.89 9.10
C ILE A 16 12.49 10.71 7.60
N VAL A 17 13.61 10.09 7.24
CA VAL A 17 14.03 9.85 5.83
C VAL A 17 13.60 8.46 5.34
N ALA A 18 12.80 7.72 6.10
CA ALA A 18 11.94 6.72 5.51
C ALA A 18 10.75 7.47 4.90
N THR A 19 10.81 7.74 3.59
CA THR A 19 9.58 7.93 2.81
C THR A 19 8.84 6.59 2.86
N LEU A 20 8.19 6.30 3.98
CA LEU A 20 7.26 5.20 4.10
C LEU A 20 6.11 5.59 3.18
N ASP A 21 6.03 4.99 2.00
CA ASP A 21 4.88 5.13 1.09
C ASP A 21 3.55 4.78 1.80
N TYR A 22 3.63 4.21 3.02
CA TYR A 22 2.52 3.87 3.89
C TYR A 22 2.80 4.37 5.33
N GLN A 23 2.04 5.35 5.83
CA GLN A 23 2.21 5.88 7.20
C GLN A 23 1.44 5.06 8.23
N CYS A 24 1.67 3.75 8.25
CA CYS A 24 0.85 2.80 9.00
C CYS A 24 1.55 2.28 10.26
N TRP A 25 0.89 2.42 11.42
CA TRP A 25 1.43 1.98 12.73
C TRP A 25 1.21 0.48 13.04
N ASN A 26 1.25 -0.38 12.01
CA ASN A 26 1.16 -1.83 12.17
C ASN A 26 2.42 -2.47 11.58
N PHE A 27 3.42 -2.72 12.41
CA PHE A 27 4.72 -3.24 11.99
C PHE A 27 4.68 -4.70 11.49
N LYS A 28 3.61 -5.47 11.79
CA LYS A 28 3.44 -6.82 11.23
C LYS A 28 2.99 -6.81 9.77
N SER A 29 2.37 -5.72 9.32
CA SER A 29 2.13 -5.48 7.91
C SER A 29 3.27 -4.60 7.42
N THR A 30 4.20 -5.15 6.65
CA THR A 30 5.27 -4.33 6.04
C THR A 30 4.71 -3.55 4.85
N ASP A 31 5.44 -2.55 4.38
CA ASP A 31 5.04 -1.78 3.20
C ASP A 31 4.98 -2.64 1.94
N GLU A 32 5.90 -3.61 1.81
CA GLU A 32 5.86 -4.62 0.75
C GLU A 32 4.54 -5.41 0.77
N ILE A 33 4.09 -5.82 1.97
CA ILE A 33 2.81 -6.52 2.12
C ILE A 33 1.66 -5.60 1.69
N ARG A 34 1.63 -4.34 2.16
CA ARG A 34 0.58 -3.37 1.81
C ARG A 34 0.51 -3.12 0.31
N GLU A 35 1.68 -2.92 -0.30
CA GLU A 35 1.81 -2.68 -1.73
C GLU A 35 1.33 -3.89 -2.54
N LYS A 36 1.72 -5.09 -2.12
CA LYS A 36 1.25 -6.34 -2.76
C LYS A 36 -0.27 -6.45 -2.71
N TYR A 37 -0.89 -6.15 -1.56
CA TYR A 37 -2.35 -6.19 -1.42
C TYR A 37 -3.04 -5.15 -2.31
N VAL A 38 -2.65 -3.87 -2.22
CA VAL A 38 -3.33 -2.81 -2.96
C VAL A 38 -3.18 -2.97 -4.48
N LYS A 39 -2.00 -3.39 -4.95
CA LYS A 39 -1.78 -3.70 -6.38
C LYS A 39 -2.60 -4.90 -6.83
N THR A 40 -2.59 -6.00 -6.07
CA THR A 40 -3.33 -7.21 -6.43
C THR A 40 -4.83 -6.93 -6.52
N ILE A 41 -5.39 -6.25 -5.52
CA ILE A 41 -6.82 -5.94 -5.50
C ILE A 41 -7.19 -4.98 -6.64
N ASN A 42 -6.41 -3.92 -6.86
CA ASN A 42 -6.69 -3.00 -7.96
C ASN A 42 -6.59 -3.66 -9.34
N ASN A 43 -5.67 -4.60 -9.54
CA ASN A 43 -5.58 -5.38 -10.77
C ASN A 43 -6.84 -6.24 -10.98
N LEU A 44 -7.34 -6.91 -9.93
CA LEU A 44 -8.59 -7.67 -10.00
C LEU A 44 -9.79 -6.76 -10.28
N ARG A 45 -9.87 -5.60 -9.61
CA ARG A 45 -10.91 -4.59 -9.84
C ARG A 45 -10.90 -4.09 -11.29
N ALA A 46 -9.73 -3.84 -11.86
CA ALA A 46 -9.59 -3.44 -13.26
C ALA A 46 -10.05 -4.55 -14.22
N LYS A 47 -9.72 -5.81 -13.95
CA LYS A 47 -10.20 -6.95 -14.77
C LYS A 47 -11.72 -7.11 -14.69
N ILE A 48 -12.33 -6.90 -13.53
CA ILE A 48 -13.80 -6.93 -13.38
C ILE A 48 -14.45 -5.77 -14.16
N ALA A 49 -13.87 -4.57 -14.10
CA ALA A 49 -14.36 -3.41 -14.86
C ALA A 49 -14.31 -3.62 -16.39
N LYS A 50 -13.44 -4.52 -16.86
CA LYS A 50 -13.29 -4.90 -18.28
C LYS A 50 -13.97 -6.21 -18.67
N ASN A 51 -14.67 -6.89 -17.75
CA ASN A 51 -15.25 -8.23 -17.99
C ASN A 51 -14.17 -9.28 -18.38
N GLU A 52 -12.97 -9.17 -17.81
CA GLU A 52 -11.84 -10.07 -18.07
C GLU A 52 -11.60 -11.08 -16.93
N GLN A 53 -12.19 -10.83 -15.75
CA GLN A 53 -12.00 -11.69 -14.58
C GLN A 53 -12.91 -12.91 -14.64
N LYS A 54 -12.34 -14.11 -14.44
CA LYS A 54 -13.13 -15.35 -14.30
C LYS A 54 -13.83 -15.41 -12.94
N CYS A 55 -15.12 -15.69 -12.97
CA CYS A 55 -15.98 -16.12 -11.87
C CYS A 55 -16.30 -17.63 -12.08
N LYS A 56 -17.14 -18.24 -11.23
CA LYS A 56 -17.42 -19.70 -11.24
C LYS A 56 -17.52 -20.32 -12.64
N ASP A 57 -18.51 -19.91 -13.42
CA ASP A 57 -18.84 -20.55 -14.71
C ASP A 57 -18.67 -19.60 -15.91
N ALA A 58 -18.41 -18.31 -15.65
CA ALA A 58 -18.33 -17.27 -16.67
C ALA A 58 -17.41 -16.13 -16.21
N ASN A 59 -17.19 -15.15 -17.08
CA ASN A 59 -16.55 -13.91 -16.63
C ASN A 59 -17.49 -13.16 -15.66
N CYS A 60 -16.91 -12.47 -14.70
CA CYS A 60 -17.66 -11.62 -13.79
C CYS A 60 -18.33 -10.48 -14.58
N PRO A 61 -19.57 -10.07 -14.23
CA PRO A 61 -20.24 -8.97 -14.91
C PRO A 61 -19.39 -7.71 -14.95
N GLN A 62 -19.45 -6.99 -16.07
CA GLN A 62 -18.69 -5.75 -16.24
C GLN A 62 -19.10 -4.73 -15.17
N GLY A 63 -18.16 -4.36 -14.31
CA GLY A 63 -18.39 -3.35 -13.28
C GLY A 63 -18.57 -1.94 -13.86
N LYS A 64 -19.53 -1.18 -13.35
CA LYS A 64 -19.63 0.27 -13.53
C LYS A 64 -19.22 0.97 -12.24
N ASN A 65 -18.54 2.12 -12.34
CA ASN A 65 -18.06 2.91 -11.19
C ASN A 65 -17.11 2.14 -10.24
N ILE A 66 -16.18 1.36 -10.80
CA ILE A 66 -15.16 0.66 -10.02
C ILE A 66 -14.00 1.62 -9.70
N TYR A 67 -13.96 2.14 -8.47
CA TYR A 67 -12.91 3.06 -8.04
C TYR A 67 -11.61 2.34 -7.66
N LYS A 68 -10.47 2.99 -7.90
CA LYS A 68 -9.16 2.51 -7.45
C LYS A 68 -9.03 2.69 -5.94
N LEU A 69 -8.59 1.64 -5.25
CA LEU A 69 -8.23 1.74 -3.84
C LEU A 69 -6.86 2.40 -3.72
N VAL A 70 -6.76 3.35 -2.78
CA VAL A 70 -5.50 3.96 -2.40
C VAL A 70 -5.06 3.43 -1.06
N SER A 71 -3.76 3.52 -0.76
CA SER A 71 -3.27 3.31 0.58
C SER A 71 -2.91 4.65 1.20
N PHE A 72 -3.10 4.72 2.52
CA PHE A 72 -2.81 5.86 3.39
C PHE A 72 -1.77 5.39 4.42
#